data_AF-A4GXI3-F1
#
_entry.id   AF-A4GXI3-F1
#
_cell.length_a   1.000
_cell.length_b   1.000
_cell.length_c   1.000
_cell.angle_alpha   90.00
_cell.angle_beta   90.00
_cell.angle_gamma   90.00
#
_symmetry.space_group_name_H-M   'P 1'
#
loop_
_entity.id
_entity.type
_entity.pdbx_description
1 polymer ?
#
loop_
_entity_poly.entity_id
_entity_poly.type
_entity_poly.pdbx_seq_one_letter_code
_entity_poly.pdbx_strand_id
1 'polypeptide(L)'
;LDHIAKVASSIKVPEFVPKTNVKVQINDNDPPPANEDNDEEDLTKLSASLPAPSSLAGFRLVPVEFEKDDDTNHHIDFITAASNLRAMNYGIEPADRHKTKQIAGKIIPAIATTTALVTGLVCLELYKVIDGKKDLEKYKNGFVNLALPFFGFSDPIAAPKKKLGESSWTLWDRFEFRGDPTLAEMVDWFKKNHNLDVNMVSQGVVMLWSPFVGKVKTQERMKLPISKLVELIGKKPIAPGTTHLVVETLLCDEEGEDVDVPYSLVYM
;
A
#
# COMPACT_ATOMS: atom_id res chain seq x y z
N LEU A 1 29.27 33.70 -9.52
CA LEU A 1 29.02 34.24 -8.16
C LEU A 1 28.92 35.77 -8.18
N ASP A 2 29.85 36.47 -8.84
CA ASP A 2 29.87 37.94 -8.90
C ASP A 2 28.58 38.58 -9.43
N HIS A 3 27.93 37.99 -10.43
CA HIS A 3 26.64 38.46 -10.92
C HIS A 3 25.54 38.36 -9.86
N ILE A 4 25.44 37.23 -9.16
CA ILE A 4 24.43 37.01 -8.11
C ILE A 4 24.67 37.98 -6.96
N ALA A 5 25.93 38.14 -6.52
CA ALA A 5 26.29 39.09 -5.47
C ALA A 5 25.93 40.54 -5.86
N LYS A 6 26.21 40.93 -7.10
CA LYS A 6 25.84 42.25 -7.63
C LYS A 6 24.31 42.45 -7.62
N VAL A 7 23.55 41.49 -8.12
CA VAL A 7 22.08 41.56 -8.12
C VAL A 7 21.55 41.61 -6.69
N ALA A 8 22.02 40.73 -5.80
CA ALA A 8 21.61 40.69 -4.40
C ALA A 8 21.89 42.02 -3.68
N SER A 9 23.05 42.65 -3.93
CA SER A 9 23.39 43.95 -3.32
C SER A 9 22.49 45.11 -3.77
N SER A 10 21.80 44.96 -4.91
CA SER A 10 20.87 45.96 -5.42
C SER A 10 19.44 45.81 -4.88
N ILE A 11 19.13 44.70 -4.20
CA ILE A 11 17.79 44.42 -3.68
C ILE A 11 17.60 45.12 -2.33
N LYS A 12 16.52 45.92 -2.22
CA LYS A 12 16.08 46.47 -0.94
C LYS A 12 15.21 45.45 -0.21
N VAL A 13 15.72 44.88 0.87
CA VAL A 13 14.98 43.91 1.69
C VAL A 13 13.97 44.66 2.57
N PRO A 14 12.65 44.33 2.52
CA PRO A 14 11.67 44.96 3.39
C PRO A 14 11.90 44.58 4.85
N GLU A 15 11.64 45.51 5.76
CA GLU A 15 11.76 45.26 7.20
C GLU A 15 10.71 44.25 7.68
N PHE A 16 11.12 43.31 8.54
CA PHE A 16 10.21 42.35 9.15
C PHE A 16 9.42 43.01 10.28
N VAL A 17 8.09 43.00 10.18
CA VAL A 17 7.18 43.47 11.24
C VAL A 17 6.42 42.27 11.83
N PRO A 18 6.61 41.94 13.11
CA PRO A 18 5.94 40.81 13.73
C PRO A 18 4.42 41.05 13.81
N LYS A 19 3.65 40.04 13.39
CA LYS A 19 2.19 40.05 13.52
C LYS A 19 1.77 39.55 14.90
N THR A 20 0.80 40.19 15.53
CA THR A 20 0.33 39.85 16.89
C THR A 20 -0.60 38.64 16.93
N ASN A 21 -1.27 38.30 15.83
CA ASN A 21 -2.35 37.30 15.80
C ASN A 21 -1.90 35.96 15.19
N VAL A 22 -0.59 35.70 15.07
CA VAL A 22 -0.08 34.44 14.51
C VAL A 22 0.02 33.39 15.61
N LYS A 23 -0.79 32.34 15.50
CA LYS A 23 -0.73 31.16 16.37
C LYS A 23 0.24 30.13 15.78
N VAL A 24 1.16 29.62 16.58
CA VAL A 24 2.11 28.57 16.19
C VAL A 24 1.80 27.32 16.99
N GLN A 25 1.57 26.21 16.30
CA GLN A 25 1.37 24.92 16.96
C GLN A 25 2.63 24.49 17.70
N ILE A 26 2.49 24.02 18.94
CA ILE A 26 3.62 23.63 19.78
C ILE A 26 3.81 22.12 19.80
N ASN A 27 2.72 21.35 19.98
CA ASN A 27 2.77 19.89 19.95
C ASN A 27 1.95 19.34 18.78
N ASP A 28 2.40 18.22 18.21
CA ASP A 28 1.71 17.55 17.09
C ASP A 28 0.28 17.09 17.45
N ASN A 29 0.02 16.82 18.73
CA ASN A 29 -1.30 16.40 19.23
C ASN A 29 -2.23 17.58 19.57
N ASP A 30 -1.71 18.80 19.61
CA ASP A 30 -2.55 19.97 19.82
C ASP A 30 -3.50 20.13 18.62
N PRO A 31 -4.73 20.62 18.82
CA PRO A 31 -5.58 20.98 17.71
C PRO A 31 -4.84 21.99 16.82
N PRO A 32 -4.91 21.85 15.48
CA PRO A 32 -4.27 22.80 14.59
C PRO A 32 -4.77 24.21 14.91
N PRO A 33 -3.89 25.22 14.94
CA PRO A 33 -4.28 26.56 15.29
C PRO A 33 -5.38 27.05 14.33
N ALA A 34 -6.59 27.19 14.85
CA ALA A 34 -7.67 27.84 14.13
C ALA A 34 -7.34 29.33 14.03
N ASN A 35 -7.16 29.82 12.80
CA ASN A 35 -7.19 31.25 12.54
C ASN A 35 -8.60 31.74 12.86
N GLU A 36 -8.71 32.73 13.75
CA GLU A 36 -9.99 33.33 14.14
C GLU A 36 -10.40 34.47 13.18
N ASP A 37 -9.65 34.66 12.09
CA ASP A 37 -9.97 35.64 11.06
C ASP A 37 -10.95 35.05 10.03
N ASN A 38 -11.63 35.93 9.29
CA ASN A 38 -12.76 35.68 8.41
C ASN A 38 -12.37 34.85 7.16
N ASP A 39 -12.00 33.58 7.34
CA ASP A 39 -11.41 32.70 6.34
C ASP A 39 -12.19 32.66 5.01
N GLU A 40 -13.53 32.72 5.05
CA GLU A 40 -14.37 32.73 3.83
C GLU A 40 -14.22 34.04 3.02
N GLU A 41 -14.09 35.18 3.69
CA GLU A 41 -13.94 36.49 3.03
C GLU A 41 -12.54 36.59 2.39
N ASP A 42 -11.51 36.10 3.07
CA ASP A 42 -10.13 36.11 2.58
C ASP A 42 -9.91 35.13 1.42
N LEU A 43 -10.51 33.94 1.46
CA LEU A 43 -10.50 33.01 0.32
C LEU A 43 -11.22 33.60 -0.89
N THR A 44 -12.32 34.32 -0.68
CA THR A 44 -13.05 34.99 -1.77
C THR A 44 -12.23 36.13 -2.38
N LYS A 45 -11.57 36.96 -1.55
CA LYS A 45 -10.64 38.01 -2.02
C LYS A 45 -9.45 37.42 -2.77
N LEU A 46 -8.85 36.34 -2.27
CA LEU A 46 -7.72 35.67 -2.92
C LEU A 46 -8.14 35.09 -4.28
N SER A 47 -9.29 34.42 -4.34
CA SER A 47 -9.86 33.91 -5.60
C SER A 47 -10.11 35.05 -6.61
N ALA A 48 -10.68 36.17 -6.17
CA ALA A 48 -10.90 37.35 -7.01
C ALA A 48 -9.60 38.02 -7.50
N SER A 49 -8.48 37.82 -6.79
CA SER A 49 -7.16 38.35 -7.19
C SER A 49 -6.48 37.51 -8.28
N LEU A 50 -6.95 36.28 -8.53
CA LEU A 50 -6.38 35.41 -9.55
C LEU A 50 -6.67 35.95 -10.95
N PRO A 51 -5.68 35.97 -11.86
CA PRO A 51 -5.90 36.37 -13.24
C PRO A 51 -6.84 35.37 -13.94
N ALA A 52 -7.70 35.86 -14.82
CA ALA A 52 -8.55 35.01 -15.65
C ALA A 52 -7.68 34.06 -16.50
N PRO A 53 -7.98 32.75 -16.61
CA PRO A 53 -7.15 31.81 -17.37
C PRO A 53 -6.89 32.21 -18.84
N SER A 54 -7.84 32.93 -19.44
CA SER A 54 -7.71 33.47 -20.80
C SER A 54 -6.61 34.52 -20.96
N SER A 55 -6.24 35.26 -19.90
CA SER A 55 -5.14 36.24 -19.95
C SER A 55 -3.76 35.58 -19.99
N LEU A 56 -3.67 34.30 -19.60
CA LEU A 56 -2.45 33.48 -19.62
C LEU A 56 -2.58 32.33 -20.64
N ALA A 57 -3.36 32.52 -21.70
CA ALA A 57 -3.58 31.50 -22.72
C ALA A 57 -2.23 31.02 -23.32
N GLY A 58 -2.04 29.70 -23.34
CA GLY A 58 -0.80 29.08 -23.83
C GLY A 58 0.36 29.07 -22.84
N PHE A 59 0.30 29.79 -21.72
CA PHE A 59 1.33 29.75 -20.69
C PHE A 59 1.30 28.41 -19.94
N ARG A 60 2.48 27.81 -19.71
CA ARG A 60 2.65 26.60 -18.92
C ARG A 60 3.86 26.75 -18.02
N LEU A 61 3.69 26.36 -16.76
CA LEU A 61 4.83 26.12 -15.87
C LEU A 61 5.39 24.73 -16.17
N VAL A 62 6.70 24.59 -16.04
CA VAL A 62 7.37 23.29 -16.09
C VAL A 62 7.57 22.85 -14.64
N PRO A 63 6.81 21.86 -14.14
CA PRO A 63 7.04 21.33 -12.80
C PRO A 63 8.41 20.65 -12.78
N VAL A 64 9.16 20.88 -11.70
CA VAL A 64 10.43 20.20 -11.48
C VAL A 64 10.14 18.78 -11.00
N GLU A 65 10.68 17.79 -11.70
CA GLU A 65 10.66 16.39 -11.27
C GLU A 65 11.93 16.09 -10.46
N PHE A 66 11.77 15.70 -9.20
CA PHE A 66 12.90 15.46 -8.32
C PHE A 66 13.74 14.27 -8.80
N GLU A 67 14.93 14.56 -9.31
CA GLU A 67 15.99 13.61 -9.61
C GLU A 67 17.20 13.88 -8.71
N LYS A 68 17.62 12.87 -7.94
CA LYS A 68 18.73 12.93 -6.98
C LYS A 68 20.07 12.51 -7.58
N ASP A 69 20.05 11.76 -8.68
CA ASP A 69 21.21 11.13 -9.30
C ASP A 69 21.81 11.94 -10.45
N ASP A 70 21.17 13.05 -10.84
CA ASP A 70 21.73 14.07 -11.73
C ASP A 70 22.27 15.26 -10.91
N ASP A 71 23.59 15.43 -10.94
CA ASP A 71 24.27 16.50 -10.20
C ASP A 71 24.20 17.87 -10.91
N THR A 72 23.64 17.94 -12.12
CA THR A 72 23.55 19.16 -12.94
C THR A 72 22.21 19.90 -12.80
N ASN A 73 21.20 19.28 -12.19
CA ASN A 73 19.84 19.82 -12.07
C ASN A 73 19.61 20.73 -10.85
N HIS A 74 20.62 20.88 -9.99
CA HIS A 74 20.59 21.70 -8.77
C HIS A 74 19.61 21.28 -7.67
N HIS A 75 18.95 20.11 -7.77
CA HIS A 75 17.97 19.67 -6.78
C HIS A 75 18.60 19.45 -5.40
N ILE A 76 19.65 18.65 -5.35
CA ILE A 76 20.37 18.37 -4.11
C ILE A 76 21.08 19.63 -3.59
N ASP A 77 21.57 20.49 -4.49
CA ASP A 77 22.23 21.74 -4.11
C ASP A 77 21.25 22.66 -3.37
N PHE A 78 20.03 22.81 -3.91
CA PHE A 78 18.96 23.58 -3.27
C PHE A 78 18.57 22.99 -1.91
N ILE A 79 18.33 21.68 -1.83
CA ILE A 79 17.93 21.02 -0.58
C ILE A 79 19.02 21.14 0.48
N THR A 80 20.30 20.96 0.09
CA THR A 80 21.45 21.08 1.00
C THR A 80 21.56 22.50 1.54
N ALA A 81 21.51 23.51 0.66
CA ALA A 81 21.58 24.90 1.07
C ALA A 81 20.40 25.30 1.97
N ALA A 82 19.17 24.95 1.58
CA ALA A 82 17.96 25.28 2.35
C ALA A 82 17.95 24.60 3.73
N SER A 83 18.31 23.31 3.78
CA SER A 83 18.43 22.56 5.03
C SER A 83 19.50 23.16 5.95
N ASN A 84 20.67 23.50 5.41
CA ASN A 84 21.77 24.07 6.21
C ASN A 84 21.47 25.48 6.71
N LEU A 85 20.82 26.33 5.89
CA LEU A 85 20.35 27.65 6.33
C LEU A 85 19.35 27.52 7.48
N ARG A 86 18.42 26.55 7.40
CA ARG A 86 17.51 26.27 8.51
C ARG A 86 18.25 25.72 9.73
N ALA A 87 19.21 24.82 9.55
CA ALA A 87 20.00 24.25 10.64
C ALA A 87 20.73 25.35 11.43
N MET A 88 21.33 26.32 10.73
CA MET A 88 22.01 27.48 11.35
C MET A 88 21.06 28.32 12.22
N ASN A 89 19.80 28.49 11.82
CA ASN A 89 18.82 29.23 12.63
C ASN A 89 18.56 28.60 14.01
N TYR A 90 18.79 27.29 14.15
CA TYR A 90 18.53 26.54 15.39
C TYR A 90 19.82 25.99 16.04
N GLY A 91 21.00 26.43 15.59
CA GLY A 91 22.28 25.92 16.11
C GLY A 91 22.56 24.45 15.82
N ILE A 92 21.93 23.89 14.78
CA ILE A 92 22.13 22.51 14.32
C ILE A 92 23.33 22.48 13.36
N GLU A 93 24.17 21.45 13.47
CA GLU A 93 25.33 21.26 12.60
C GLU A 93 24.91 21.05 11.12
N PRO A 94 25.45 21.83 10.17
CA PRO A 94 25.18 21.63 8.75
C PRO A 94 25.61 20.25 8.24
N ALA A 95 24.89 19.73 7.25
CA ALA A 95 25.23 18.49 6.57
C ALA A 95 25.85 18.78 5.19
N ASP A 96 26.79 17.94 4.75
CA ASP A 96 27.31 18.03 3.39
C ASP A 96 26.26 17.58 2.35
N ARG A 97 26.60 17.78 1.07
CA ARG A 97 25.77 17.42 -0.07
C ARG A 97 25.49 15.91 -0.12
N HIS A 98 26.47 15.08 0.23
CA HIS A 98 26.35 13.62 0.14
C HIS A 98 25.39 13.07 1.19
N LYS A 99 25.53 13.50 2.45
CA LYS A 99 24.63 13.17 3.56
C LYS A 99 23.22 13.68 3.29
N THR A 100 23.08 14.90 2.75
CA THR A 100 21.79 15.43 2.33
C THR A 100 21.16 14.58 1.23
N LYS A 101 21.93 14.23 0.18
CA LYS A 101 21.48 13.35 -0.91
C LYS A 101 21.03 11.98 -0.39
N GLN A 102 21.77 11.39 0.54
CA GLN A 102 21.43 10.10 1.14
C GLN A 102 20.08 10.15 1.85
N ILE A 103 19.85 11.19 2.68
CA ILE A 103 18.63 11.33 3.48
C ILE A 103 17.44 11.75 2.61
N ALA A 104 17.56 12.85 1.87
CA ALA A 104 16.48 13.40 1.04
C ALA A 104 16.11 12.45 -0.11
N GLY A 105 17.10 11.77 -0.68
CA GLY A 105 16.93 10.80 -1.74
C GLY A 105 16.49 9.41 -1.28
N LYS A 106 16.36 9.17 0.04
CA LYS A 106 16.05 7.88 0.66
C LYS A 106 16.91 6.73 0.10
N ILE A 107 18.21 6.99 -0.06
CA ILE A 107 19.14 6.03 -0.66
C ILE A 107 19.31 4.83 0.28
N ILE A 108 19.01 3.63 -0.23
CA ILE A 108 19.29 2.37 0.46
C ILE A 108 20.75 2.00 0.16
N PRO A 109 21.64 1.95 1.17
CA PRO A 109 23.02 1.57 0.96
C PRO A 109 23.12 0.13 0.44
N ALA A 110 23.89 -0.08 -0.62
CA ALA A 110 24.08 -1.38 -1.22
C ALA A 110 25.54 -1.56 -1.68
N ILE A 111 26.02 -2.80 -1.57
CA ILE A 111 27.35 -3.20 -2.03
C ILE A 111 27.28 -4.62 -2.60
N ALA A 112 28.04 -4.88 -3.66
CA ALA A 112 27.98 -6.14 -4.40
C ALA A 112 28.31 -7.37 -3.55
N THR A 113 29.12 -7.23 -2.50
CA THR A 113 29.52 -8.35 -1.62
C THR A 113 28.32 -8.97 -0.91
N THR A 114 27.45 -8.16 -0.30
CA THR A 114 26.22 -8.65 0.35
C THR A 114 25.26 -9.23 -0.68
N THR A 115 25.11 -8.60 -1.85
CA THR A 115 24.26 -9.13 -2.94
C THR A 115 24.71 -10.50 -3.40
N ALA A 116 26.00 -10.66 -3.73
CA ALA A 116 26.56 -11.93 -4.20
C ALA A 116 26.40 -13.04 -3.15
N LEU A 117 26.63 -12.72 -1.88
CA LEU A 117 26.46 -13.65 -0.77
C LEU A 117 25.00 -14.10 -0.63
N VAL A 118 24.06 -13.16 -0.56
CA VAL A 118 22.63 -13.46 -0.42
C VAL A 118 22.12 -14.27 -1.62
N THR A 119 22.52 -13.90 -2.85
CA THR A 119 22.19 -14.68 -4.05
C THR A 119 22.74 -16.11 -3.96
N GLY A 120 23.97 -16.29 -3.50
CA GLY A 120 24.55 -17.61 -3.26
C GLY A 120 23.72 -18.46 -2.29
N LEU A 121 23.29 -17.89 -1.16
CA LEU A 121 22.43 -18.58 -0.19
C LEU A 121 21.06 -18.94 -0.79
N VAL A 122 20.45 -18.05 -1.59
CA VAL A 122 19.20 -18.35 -2.29
C VAL A 122 19.37 -19.52 -3.26
N CYS A 123 20.48 -19.57 -4.01
CA CYS A 123 20.77 -20.70 -4.90
C CYS A 123 20.94 -22.03 -4.13
N LEU A 124 21.44 -22.00 -2.90
CA LEU A 124 21.50 -23.20 -2.06
C LEU A 124 20.10 -23.69 -1.64
N GLU A 125 19.19 -22.78 -1.30
CA GLU A 125 17.79 -23.14 -1.02
C GLU A 125 17.06 -23.62 -2.27
N LEU A 126 17.39 -23.09 -3.46
CA LEU A 126 16.79 -23.51 -4.73
C LEU A 126 16.99 -25.01 -5.00
N TYR A 127 18.16 -25.59 -4.66
CA TYR A 127 18.37 -27.03 -4.81
C TYR A 127 17.35 -27.86 -4.01
N LYS A 128 16.92 -27.38 -2.84
CA LYS A 128 15.95 -28.07 -1.97
C LYS A 128 14.55 -28.04 -2.58
N VAL A 129 14.20 -26.92 -3.22
CA VAL A 129 12.93 -26.76 -3.96
C VAL A 129 12.90 -27.68 -5.18
N ILE A 130 13.99 -27.73 -5.96
CA ILE A 130 14.11 -28.60 -7.14
C ILE A 130 14.02 -30.09 -6.75
N ASP A 131 14.66 -30.48 -5.64
CA ASP A 131 14.56 -31.82 -5.06
C ASP A 131 13.17 -32.11 -4.44
N GLY A 132 12.27 -31.14 -4.42
CA GLY A 132 10.90 -31.31 -3.92
C GLY A 132 10.82 -31.59 -2.42
N LYS A 133 11.81 -31.17 -1.64
CA LYS A 133 11.87 -31.45 -0.19
C LYS A 133 10.61 -30.98 0.52
N LYS A 134 9.97 -31.90 1.27
CA LYS A 134 8.75 -31.64 2.07
C LYS A 134 9.02 -31.40 3.55
N ASP A 135 10.20 -31.80 4.02
CA ASP A 135 10.63 -31.58 5.41
C ASP A 135 11.09 -30.13 5.59
N LEU A 136 10.40 -29.40 6.47
CA LEU A 136 10.62 -27.98 6.74
C LEU A 136 12.01 -27.73 7.34
N GLU A 137 12.50 -28.66 8.17
CA GLU A 137 13.80 -28.55 8.86
C GLU A 137 14.98 -28.59 7.89
N LYS A 138 14.76 -28.98 6.62
CA LYS A 138 15.79 -28.92 5.58
C LYS A 138 15.99 -27.52 5.04
N TYR A 139 14.98 -26.65 5.10
CA TYR A 139 15.07 -25.27 4.65
C TYR A 139 15.74 -24.40 5.71
N LYS A 140 16.33 -23.28 5.28
CA LYS A 140 16.99 -22.32 6.18
C LYS A 140 16.71 -20.89 5.74
N ASN A 141 16.19 -20.09 6.64
CA ASN A 141 16.20 -18.63 6.51
C ASN A 141 17.60 -18.13 6.92
N GLY A 142 18.24 -17.33 6.05
CA GLY A 142 19.56 -16.77 6.32
C GLY A 142 19.50 -15.31 6.77
N PHE A 143 20.21 -14.99 7.84
CA PHE A 143 20.38 -13.65 8.39
C PHE A 143 21.87 -13.33 8.43
N VAL A 144 22.28 -12.24 7.78
CA VAL A 144 23.70 -11.94 7.59
C VAL A 144 24.01 -10.49 7.93
N ASN A 145 25.14 -10.27 8.61
CA ASN A 145 25.71 -8.95 8.80
C ASN A 145 27.23 -9.03 8.62
N LEU A 146 27.70 -8.66 7.43
CA LEU A 146 29.12 -8.71 7.06
C LEU A 146 30.00 -7.70 7.80
N ALA A 147 29.43 -6.69 8.45
CA ALA A 147 30.20 -5.79 9.30
C ALA A 147 30.64 -6.46 10.61
N LEU A 148 29.86 -7.42 11.12
CA LEU A 148 30.16 -8.22 12.32
C LEU A 148 30.63 -9.65 12.02
N PRO A 149 30.98 -9.94 10.77
CA PRO A 149 30.89 -11.29 10.17
C PRO A 149 29.84 -12.25 10.76
N PHE A 150 28.62 -11.78 11.01
CA PHE A 150 27.56 -12.60 11.59
C PHE A 150 26.77 -13.36 10.52
N PHE A 151 26.55 -14.65 10.77
CA PHE A 151 25.72 -15.54 9.97
C PHE A 151 24.81 -16.33 10.91
N GLY A 152 23.52 -16.08 10.83
CA GLY A 152 22.48 -16.81 11.56
C GLY A 152 21.59 -17.56 10.58
N PHE A 153 21.24 -18.78 10.91
CA PHE A 153 20.23 -19.54 10.18
C PHE A 153 19.15 -20.02 11.13
N SER A 154 17.90 -19.92 10.69
CA SER A 154 16.77 -20.48 11.41
C SER A 154 15.93 -21.33 10.48
N ASP A 155 15.18 -22.26 11.05
CA ASP A 155 14.18 -23.01 10.31
C ASP A 155 13.01 -22.08 9.97
N PRO A 156 12.37 -22.25 8.80
CA PRO A 156 11.14 -21.54 8.51
C PRO A 156 10.03 -21.92 9.49
N ILE A 157 9.12 -20.98 9.73
CA ILE A 157 7.96 -21.22 10.60
C ILE A 157 6.91 -22.03 9.82
N ALA A 158 6.40 -23.09 10.44
CA ALA A 158 5.31 -23.86 9.85
C ALA A 158 4.04 -23.00 9.70
N ALA A 159 3.32 -23.16 8.60
CA ALA A 159 2.05 -22.47 8.41
C ALA A 159 1.08 -22.85 9.54
N PRO A 160 0.46 -21.85 10.22
CA PRO A 160 -0.52 -22.13 11.27
C PRO A 160 -1.66 -23.00 10.73
N LYS A 161 -1.96 -24.09 11.44
CA LYS A 161 -3.07 -24.98 11.12
C LYS A 161 -4.32 -24.54 11.87
N LYS A 162 -5.40 -24.31 11.15
CA LYS A 162 -6.75 -24.06 11.67
C LYS A 162 -7.59 -25.33 11.50
N LYS A 163 -8.56 -25.53 12.39
CA LYS A 163 -9.46 -26.69 12.33
C LYS A 163 -10.70 -26.35 11.51
N LEU A 164 -11.16 -27.33 10.73
CA LEU A 164 -12.42 -27.30 10.00
C LEU A 164 -13.06 -28.69 10.12
N GLY A 165 -13.97 -28.85 11.09
CA GLY A 165 -14.48 -30.16 11.49
C GLY A 165 -13.35 -31.09 11.93
N GLU A 166 -13.26 -32.26 11.31
CA GLU A 166 -12.19 -33.24 11.55
C GLU A 166 -10.91 -32.95 10.76
N SER A 167 -10.97 -32.04 9.78
CA SER A 167 -9.83 -31.69 8.93
C SER A 167 -9.09 -30.45 9.45
N SER A 168 -7.86 -30.25 8.99
CA SER A 168 -7.08 -29.03 9.26
C SER A 168 -6.68 -28.36 7.97
N TRP A 169 -6.67 -27.03 7.96
CA TRP A 169 -6.26 -26.22 6.82
C TRP A 169 -5.25 -25.13 7.23
N THR A 170 -4.56 -24.57 6.26
CA THR A 170 -3.51 -23.56 6.39
C THR A 170 -3.72 -22.46 5.34
N LEU A 171 -2.92 -21.39 5.41
CA LEU A 171 -2.99 -20.29 4.43
C LEU A 171 -2.84 -20.69 2.94
N TRP A 172 -2.34 -21.91 2.67
CA TRP A 172 -2.12 -22.42 1.32
C TRP A 172 -3.32 -23.18 0.75
N ASP A 173 -4.23 -23.59 1.62
CA ASP A 173 -5.42 -24.33 1.26
C ASP A 173 -6.50 -23.39 0.72
N ARG A 174 -7.37 -23.93 -0.13
CA ARG A 174 -8.47 -23.20 -0.78
C ARG A 174 -9.51 -24.19 -1.28
N PHE A 175 -10.76 -23.76 -1.39
CA PHE A 175 -11.79 -24.52 -2.08
C PHE A 175 -11.70 -24.23 -3.58
N GLU A 176 -11.77 -25.26 -4.43
CA GLU A 176 -11.74 -25.08 -5.88
C GLU A 176 -13.04 -25.53 -6.53
N PHE A 177 -13.67 -24.61 -7.26
CA PHE A 177 -14.86 -24.85 -8.05
C PHE A 177 -14.53 -24.72 -9.53
N ARG A 178 -14.75 -25.79 -10.30
CA ARG A 178 -14.47 -25.82 -11.74
C ARG A 178 -15.76 -25.65 -12.53
N GLY A 179 -15.78 -24.72 -13.49
CA GLY A 179 -16.89 -24.54 -14.43
C GLY A 179 -17.98 -23.57 -13.96
N ASP A 180 -17.58 -22.52 -13.22
CA ASP A 180 -18.46 -21.42 -12.79
C ASP A 180 -19.83 -21.88 -12.23
N PRO A 181 -19.86 -22.50 -11.02
CA PRO A 181 -21.09 -23.02 -10.47
C PRO A 181 -22.10 -21.91 -10.21
N THR A 182 -23.37 -22.29 -10.16
CA THR A 182 -24.42 -21.43 -9.60
C THR A 182 -24.19 -21.22 -8.11
N LEU A 183 -24.74 -20.12 -7.58
CA LEU A 183 -24.71 -19.87 -6.13
C LEU A 183 -25.37 -21.01 -5.35
N ALA A 184 -26.47 -21.59 -5.85
CA ALA A 184 -27.10 -22.76 -5.22
C ALA A 184 -26.15 -23.96 -5.14
N GLU A 185 -25.46 -24.29 -6.23
CA GLU A 185 -24.51 -25.40 -6.26
C GLU A 185 -23.33 -25.17 -5.29
N MET A 186 -22.84 -23.93 -5.17
CA MET A 186 -21.79 -23.59 -4.21
C MET A 186 -22.28 -23.77 -2.76
N VAL A 187 -23.49 -23.29 -2.45
CA VAL A 187 -24.10 -23.43 -1.12
C VAL A 187 -24.33 -24.90 -0.78
N ASP A 188 -24.92 -25.66 -1.69
CA ASP A 188 -25.16 -27.10 -1.52
C ASP A 188 -23.86 -27.88 -1.37
N TRP A 189 -22.78 -27.46 -2.05
CA TRP A 189 -21.47 -28.09 -1.95
C TRP A 189 -20.87 -27.94 -0.56
N PHE A 190 -20.94 -26.75 0.05
CA PHE A 190 -20.48 -26.54 1.43
C PHE A 190 -21.29 -27.37 2.43
N LYS A 191 -22.61 -27.40 2.26
CA LYS A 191 -23.47 -28.21 3.12
C LYS A 191 -23.20 -29.70 2.99
N LYS A 192 -23.03 -30.21 1.76
CA LYS A 192 -22.82 -31.64 1.51
C LYS A 192 -21.44 -32.15 1.93
N ASN A 193 -20.38 -31.37 1.67
CA ASN A 193 -19.00 -31.85 1.86
C ASN A 193 -18.41 -31.46 3.22
N HIS A 194 -18.87 -30.37 3.82
CA HIS A 194 -18.35 -29.86 5.08
C HIS A 194 -19.41 -29.73 6.17
N ASN A 195 -20.68 -29.95 5.85
CA ASN A 195 -21.81 -29.74 6.75
C ASN A 195 -21.89 -28.30 7.30
N LEU A 196 -21.48 -27.33 6.48
CA LEU A 196 -21.48 -25.90 6.84
C LEU A 196 -22.57 -25.16 6.07
N ASP A 197 -23.23 -24.24 6.76
CA ASP A 197 -24.22 -23.36 6.17
C ASP A 197 -23.57 -22.04 5.73
N VAL A 198 -23.88 -21.60 4.51
CA VAL A 198 -23.32 -20.35 3.97
C VAL A 198 -24.12 -19.16 4.51
N ASN A 199 -23.44 -18.26 5.22
CA ASN A 199 -24.00 -17.02 5.76
C ASN A 199 -23.75 -15.81 4.85
N MET A 200 -22.66 -15.81 4.09
CA MET A 200 -22.37 -14.74 3.16
C MET A 200 -21.45 -15.22 2.05
N VAL A 201 -21.64 -14.68 0.84
CA VAL A 201 -20.72 -14.84 -0.29
C VAL A 201 -20.34 -13.46 -0.80
N SER A 202 -19.04 -13.17 -0.90
CA SER A 202 -18.50 -11.90 -1.39
C SER A 202 -17.36 -12.09 -2.39
N GLN A 203 -17.18 -11.09 -3.23
CA GLN A 203 -16.03 -10.96 -4.12
C GLN A 203 -15.41 -9.59 -3.87
N GLY A 204 -14.25 -9.58 -3.21
CA GLY A 204 -13.66 -8.33 -2.69
C GLY A 204 -14.67 -7.56 -1.84
N VAL A 205 -14.93 -6.30 -2.20
CA VAL A 205 -15.90 -5.43 -1.49
C VAL A 205 -17.37 -5.66 -1.87
N VAL A 206 -17.65 -6.55 -2.82
CA VAL A 206 -19.01 -6.78 -3.35
C VAL A 206 -19.65 -7.97 -2.65
N MET A 207 -20.70 -7.72 -1.87
CA MET A 207 -21.53 -8.77 -1.26
C MET A 207 -22.45 -9.39 -2.32
N LEU A 208 -22.12 -10.60 -2.78
CA LEU A 208 -22.89 -11.33 -3.78
C LEU A 208 -24.20 -11.85 -3.21
N TRP A 209 -24.16 -12.39 -1.98
CA TRP A 209 -25.35 -12.91 -1.32
C TRP A 209 -25.19 -13.01 0.21
N SER A 210 -26.31 -12.89 0.93
CA SER A 210 -26.48 -13.23 2.35
C SER A 210 -27.96 -13.53 2.64
N PRO A 211 -28.32 -14.23 3.73
CA PRO A 211 -29.71 -14.49 4.11
C PRO A 211 -30.58 -13.22 4.24
N PHE A 212 -29.96 -12.06 4.46
CA PHE A 212 -30.63 -10.78 4.67
C PHE A 212 -31.05 -10.05 3.38
N VAL A 213 -30.64 -10.51 2.18
CA VAL A 213 -31.01 -9.83 0.91
C VAL A 213 -32.48 -10.00 0.49
N GLY A 214 -33.28 -10.73 1.25
CA GLY A 214 -34.72 -10.91 1.06
C GLY A 214 -35.07 -12.08 0.11
N LYS A 215 -36.23 -12.72 0.34
CA LYS A 215 -36.60 -14.00 -0.31
C LYS A 215 -36.60 -13.97 -1.84
N VAL A 216 -37.14 -12.90 -2.44
CA VAL A 216 -37.23 -12.76 -3.91
C VAL A 216 -35.84 -12.70 -4.54
N LYS A 217 -34.98 -11.80 -4.03
CA LYS A 217 -33.60 -11.66 -4.54
C LYS A 217 -32.77 -12.90 -4.28
N THR A 218 -32.97 -13.60 -3.16
CA THR A 218 -32.31 -14.88 -2.90
C THR A 218 -32.69 -15.92 -3.96
N GLN A 219 -33.98 -16.09 -4.26
CA GLN A 219 -34.43 -17.04 -5.29
C GLN A 219 -33.89 -16.75 -6.68
N GLU A 220 -33.74 -15.46 -7.04
CA GLU A 220 -33.12 -15.04 -8.30
C GLU A 220 -31.62 -15.34 -8.31
N ARG A 221 -30.89 -14.92 -7.26
CA ARG A 221 -29.43 -15.04 -7.17
C ARG A 221 -28.96 -16.48 -7.09
N MET A 222 -29.71 -17.35 -6.41
CA MET A 222 -29.38 -18.77 -6.26
C MET A 222 -29.23 -19.50 -7.61
N LYS A 223 -29.95 -19.05 -8.64
CA LYS A 223 -29.93 -19.67 -9.98
C LYS A 223 -28.80 -19.15 -10.87
N LEU A 224 -28.11 -18.08 -10.47
CA LEU A 224 -27.12 -17.43 -11.30
C LEU A 224 -25.73 -18.04 -11.04
N PRO A 225 -24.91 -18.22 -12.10
CA PRO A 225 -23.49 -18.48 -11.97
C PRO A 225 -22.79 -17.38 -11.16
N ILE A 226 -21.74 -17.74 -10.42
CA ILE A 226 -20.97 -16.78 -9.62
C ILE A 226 -20.44 -15.64 -10.50
N SER A 227 -19.92 -15.93 -11.70
CA SER A 227 -19.45 -14.89 -12.62
C SER A 227 -20.54 -13.86 -12.95
N LYS A 228 -21.77 -14.32 -13.22
CA LYS A 228 -22.91 -13.45 -13.54
C LYS A 228 -23.38 -12.65 -12.33
N LEU A 229 -23.28 -13.20 -11.13
CA LEU A 229 -23.56 -12.46 -9.90
C LEU A 229 -22.56 -11.32 -9.68
N VAL A 230 -21.27 -11.59 -9.93
CA VAL A 230 -20.22 -10.57 -9.84
C VAL A 230 -20.50 -9.42 -10.81
N GLU A 231 -20.85 -9.72 -12.06
CA GLU A 231 -21.18 -8.68 -13.06
C GLU A 231 -22.43 -7.89 -12.69
N LEU A 232 -23.49 -8.60 -12.27
CA LEU A 232 -24.79 -8.00 -11.95
C LEU A 232 -24.71 -7.05 -10.76
N ILE A 233 -24.06 -7.48 -9.68
CA ILE A 233 -24.03 -6.72 -8.41
C ILE A 233 -22.88 -5.70 -8.43
N GLY A 234 -21.73 -6.10 -8.97
CA GLY A 234 -20.59 -5.20 -9.17
C GLY A 234 -20.83 -4.12 -10.23
N LYS A 235 -21.87 -4.28 -11.07
CA LYS A 235 -22.23 -3.39 -12.18
C LYS A 235 -21.07 -3.10 -13.14
N LYS A 236 -20.15 -4.06 -13.24
CA LYS A 236 -18.95 -4.00 -14.07
C LYS A 236 -18.73 -5.37 -14.70
N PRO A 237 -18.42 -5.45 -16.00
CA PRO A 237 -18.06 -6.72 -16.62
C PRO A 237 -16.77 -7.25 -16.00
N ILE A 238 -16.63 -8.57 -15.96
CA ILE A 238 -15.36 -9.20 -15.57
C ILE A 238 -14.31 -8.85 -16.65
N ALA A 239 -13.09 -8.55 -16.21
CA ALA A 239 -12.03 -8.15 -17.11
C ALA A 239 -11.72 -9.27 -18.14
N PRO A 240 -11.50 -8.93 -19.42
CA PRO A 240 -11.12 -9.93 -20.42
C PRO A 240 -9.83 -10.67 -20.00
N GLY A 241 -9.84 -12.00 -20.11
CA GLY A 241 -8.70 -12.85 -19.76
C GLY A 241 -8.66 -13.29 -18.28
N THR A 242 -9.62 -12.88 -17.45
CA THR A 242 -9.77 -13.47 -16.12
C THR A 242 -10.17 -14.94 -16.25
N THR A 243 -9.40 -15.85 -15.63
CA THR A 243 -9.63 -17.31 -15.67
C THR A 243 -10.26 -17.85 -14.39
N HIS A 244 -10.20 -17.09 -13.30
CA HIS A 244 -10.75 -17.46 -12.02
C HIS A 244 -11.13 -16.24 -11.19
N LEU A 245 -12.07 -16.43 -10.27
CA LEU A 245 -12.53 -15.44 -9.31
C LEU A 245 -12.19 -15.93 -7.90
N VAL A 246 -11.61 -15.05 -7.08
CA VAL A 246 -11.46 -15.27 -5.65
C VAL A 246 -12.77 -14.88 -4.98
N VAL A 247 -13.39 -15.83 -4.28
CA VAL A 247 -14.66 -15.67 -3.60
C VAL A 247 -14.48 -15.99 -2.12
N GLU A 248 -14.95 -15.10 -1.27
CA GLU A 248 -14.95 -15.25 0.17
C GLU A 248 -16.33 -15.71 0.64
N THR A 249 -16.33 -16.69 1.53
CA THR A 249 -17.55 -17.31 2.06
C THR A 249 -17.49 -17.27 3.58
N LEU A 250 -18.47 -16.62 4.20
CA LEU A 250 -18.71 -16.80 5.63
C LEU A 250 -19.58 -18.03 5.82
N LEU A 251 -19.08 -18.97 6.61
CA LEU A 251 -19.69 -20.26 6.85
C LEU A 251 -19.98 -20.41 8.35
N CYS A 252 -21.10 -21.05 8.69
CA CYS A 252 -21.43 -21.41 10.06
C CYS A 252 -21.56 -22.92 10.22
N ASP A 253 -21.29 -23.39 11.43
CA ASP A 253 -21.60 -24.75 11.83
C ASP A 253 -23.09 -24.93 12.18
N GLU A 254 -23.46 -26.13 12.63
CA GLU A 254 -24.85 -26.48 12.98
C GLU A 254 -25.37 -25.70 14.21
N GLU A 255 -24.47 -25.17 15.04
CA GLU A 255 -24.82 -24.34 16.21
C GLU A 255 -25.04 -22.87 15.80
N GLY A 256 -24.71 -22.52 14.54
CA GLY A 256 -24.82 -21.17 14.00
C GLY A 256 -23.61 -20.29 14.31
N GLU A 257 -22.51 -20.89 14.78
CA GLU A 257 -21.26 -20.19 15.09
C GLU A 257 -20.41 -20.03 13.83
N ASP A 258 -19.77 -18.87 13.68
CA ASP A 258 -18.92 -18.56 12.52
C ASP A 258 -17.66 -19.43 12.52
N VAL A 259 -17.40 -20.09 11.39
CA VAL A 259 -16.24 -20.96 11.18
C VAL A 259 -15.26 -20.31 10.22
N ASP A 260 -14.00 -20.21 10.66
CA ASP A 260 -12.90 -19.73 9.85
C ASP A 260 -12.49 -20.79 8.81
N VAL A 261 -12.57 -20.42 7.54
CA VAL A 261 -12.37 -21.32 6.40
C VAL A 261 -11.44 -20.75 5.33
N PRO A 262 -10.85 -21.61 4.49
CA PRO A 262 -10.13 -21.15 3.29
C PRO A 262 -11.01 -20.32 2.36
N TYR A 263 -10.39 -19.46 1.56
CA TYR A 263 -11.07 -18.80 0.45
C TYR A 263 -11.42 -19.79 -0.66
N SER A 264 -12.35 -19.39 -1.52
CA SER A 264 -12.78 -20.17 -2.68
C SER A 264 -12.20 -19.60 -3.97
N LEU A 265 -11.75 -20.47 -4.88
CA LEU A 265 -11.43 -20.15 -6.26
C LEU A 265 -12.50 -20.74 -7.18
N VAL A 266 -13.15 -19.86 -7.93
CA VAL A 266 -14.11 -20.23 -8.96
C VAL A 266 -13.46 -20.07 -10.33
N TYR A 267 -13.18 -21.19 -11.01
CA TYR A 267 -12.63 -21.20 -12.36
C TYR A 267 -13.75 -21.10 -13.39
N MET A 268 -13.62 -20.14 -14.31
CA MET A 268 -14.58 -19.83 -15.38
C MET A 268 -14.23 -20.53 -16.70
#